data_AF-A0A257JFU8-F1
#
_entry.id   AF-A0A257JFU8-F1
#
_cell.length_a   1.000
_cell.length_b   1.000
_cell.length_c   1.000
_cell.angle_alpha   90.00
_cell.angle_beta   90.00
_cell.angle_gamma   90.00
#
_symmetry.space_group_name_H-M   'P 1'
#
loop_
_entity.id
_entity.type
_entity.pdbx_description
1 polymer ?
#
loop_
_entity_poly.entity_id
_entity_poly.type
_entity_poly.pdbx_seq_one_letter_code
_entity_poly.pdbx_strand_id
1 'polypeptide(L)'
;TEPAAIVQRSRIRQGWSLPPGQRFTQEGWDDAKNQALRELVARRYPAGKLSYSLADVDAASNRARLGLRLASGPLFRLGAMQVTGANRYDPLLVSRLARLPVGRVYDQDEVQKAQLRLAGSGYYDSAFIFIDPAGDAAAVPVQVNVREAPLHKVVLGVGLSTDAGPRASVEYIHNRLPGLGWRAVNKLQLDRKAPAVSTELTAMPGEDGWRWGGAGRLERVDDGFLGTRG
;
A
#
# COMPACT_ATOMS: atom_id res chain seq x y z
N THR A 1 25.55 -0.25 -19.13
CA THR A 1 24.84 -0.29 -17.83
C THR A 1 23.69 0.69 -17.91
N GLU A 2 22.45 0.29 -17.65
CA GLU A 2 21.30 1.21 -17.78
C GLU A 2 21.39 2.42 -16.82
N PRO A 3 21.04 3.65 -17.26
CA PRO A 3 21.14 4.87 -16.44
C PRO A 3 20.45 4.77 -15.06
N ALA A 4 19.27 4.15 -15.00
CA ALA A 4 18.53 4.02 -13.76
C ALA A 4 19.13 3.01 -12.76
N ALA A 5 19.95 2.05 -13.22
CA ALA A 5 20.74 1.19 -12.32
C ALA A 5 21.87 1.97 -11.64
N ILE A 6 22.46 2.95 -12.36
CA ILE A 6 23.48 3.84 -11.80
C ILE A 6 22.85 4.73 -10.72
N VAL A 7 21.66 5.30 -10.99
CA VAL A 7 20.92 6.11 -10.01
C VAL A 7 20.60 5.33 -8.74
N GLN A 8 20.10 4.08 -8.85
CA GLN A 8 19.84 3.24 -7.67
C GLN A 8 21.11 2.97 -6.88
N ARG A 9 22.21 2.61 -7.56
CA ARG A 9 23.51 2.40 -6.89
C ARG A 9 23.99 3.66 -6.17
N SER A 10 23.84 4.83 -6.78
CA SER A 10 24.20 6.10 -6.15
C SER A 10 23.35 6.37 -4.91
N ARG A 11 22.05 6.08 -4.95
CA ARG A 11 21.16 6.19 -3.79
C ARG A 11 21.61 5.29 -2.64
N ILE A 12 21.90 4.01 -2.91
CA ILE A 12 22.39 3.05 -1.90
C ILE A 12 23.69 3.54 -1.26
N ARG A 13 24.59 4.13 -2.06
CA ARG A 13 25.85 4.69 -1.56
C ARG A 13 25.65 5.94 -0.70
N GLN A 14 24.73 6.82 -1.10
CA GLN A 14 24.41 8.04 -0.37
C GLN A 14 23.61 7.76 0.92
N GLY A 15 22.75 6.75 0.90
CA GLY A 15 21.98 6.28 2.06
C GLY A 15 22.77 5.40 3.02
N TRP A 16 24.05 5.13 2.76
CA TRP A 16 24.89 4.30 3.60
C TRP A 16 24.96 4.86 5.03
N SER A 17 24.43 4.12 5.99
CA SER A 17 24.23 4.57 7.37
C SER A 17 25.46 4.47 8.27
N LEU A 18 26.60 3.99 7.74
CA LEU A 18 27.87 3.89 8.46
C LEU A 18 29.02 4.62 7.72
N PRO A 19 28.90 5.92 7.44
CA PRO A 19 29.89 6.68 6.67
C PRO A 19 31.27 6.75 7.34
N PRO A 20 32.33 7.05 6.57
CA PRO A 20 33.67 7.28 7.13
C PRO A 20 33.65 8.32 8.26
N GLY A 21 34.38 8.03 9.34
CA GLY A 21 34.48 8.89 10.52
C GLY A 21 33.46 8.61 11.62
N GLN A 22 32.43 7.79 11.36
CA GLN A 22 31.50 7.35 12.39
C GLN A 22 32.11 6.25 13.26
N ARG A 23 31.68 6.17 14.53
CA ARG A 23 32.11 5.10 15.44
C ARG A 23 31.62 3.74 14.92
N PHE A 24 32.54 2.78 14.80
CA PHE A 24 32.17 1.41 14.46
C PHE A 24 31.45 0.72 15.63
N THR A 25 30.32 0.10 15.34
CA THR A 25 29.65 -0.89 16.19
C THR A 25 29.19 -2.05 15.31
N GLN A 26 29.10 -3.25 15.88
CA GLN A 26 28.60 -4.43 15.17
C GLN A 26 27.15 -4.23 14.72
N GLU A 27 26.30 -3.67 15.59
CA GLU A 27 24.91 -3.35 15.29
C GLU A 27 24.79 -2.36 14.12
N GLY A 28 25.55 -1.27 14.14
CA GLY A 28 25.54 -0.29 13.05
C GLY A 28 26.03 -0.88 11.71
N TRP A 29 26.97 -1.82 11.75
CA TRP A 29 27.40 -2.56 10.56
C TRP A 29 26.30 -3.46 10.01
N ASP A 30 25.63 -4.22 10.87
CA ASP A 30 24.53 -5.10 10.46
C ASP A 30 23.34 -4.31 9.92
N ASP A 31 23.00 -3.19 10.54
CA ASP A 31 21.95 -2.29 10.07
C ASP A 31 22.27 -1.67 8.72
N ALA A 32 23.51 -1.21 8.52
CA ALA A 32 23.94 -0.62 7.25
C ALA A 32 23.90 -1.63 6.10
N LYS A 33 24.35 -2.87 6.34
CA LYS A 33 24.22 -3.97 5.37
C LYS A 33 22.76 -4.25 5.02
N ASN A 34 21.91 -4.38 6.04
CA ASN A 34 20.50 -4.70 5.86
C ASN A 34 19.77 -3.58 5.13
N GLN A 35 20.07 -2.31 5.43
CA GLN A 35 19.51 -1.16 4.71
C GLN A 35 19.94 -1.18 3.23
N ALA A 36 21.24 -1.34 2.96
CA ALA A 36 21.74 -1.36 1.59
C ALA A 36 21.14 -2.51 0.76
N LEU A 37 20.96 -3.69 1.38
CA LEU A 37 20.29 -4.82 0.75
C LEU A 37 18.79 -4.54 0.51
N ARG A 38 18.08 -3.98 1.50
CA ARG A 38 16.67 -3.59 1.35
C ARG A 38 16.47 -2.61 0.20
N GLU A 39 17.31 -1.59 0.08
CA GLU A 39 17.25 -0.61 -1.02
C GLU A 39 17.55 -1.23 -2.40
N LEU A 40 18.41 -2.25 -2.45
CA LEU A 40 18.66 -3.00 -3.67
C LEU A 40 17.43 -3.81 -4.09
N VAL A 41 16.87 -4.61 -3.18
CA VAL A 41 15.77 -5.52 -3.50
C VAL A 41 14.43 -4.82 -3.67
N ALA A 42 14.28 -3.60 -3.13
CA ALA A 42 13.05 -2.83 -3.26
C ALA A 42 12.73 -2.41 -4.70
N ARG A 43 13.72 -2.32 -5.59
CA ARG A 43 13.51 -1.87 -6.97
C ARG A 43 14.38 -2.65 -7.93
N ARG A 44 13.81 -3.02 -9.08
CA ARG A 44 14.49 -3.66 -10.22
C ARG A 44 15.06 -5.05 -9.97
N TYR A 45 15.57 -5.33 -8.77
CA TYR A 45 16.45 -6.45 -8.44
C TYR A 45 15.96 -7.21 -7.20
N PRO A 46 14.72 -7.73 -7.18
CA PRO A 46 14.17 -8.43 -6.01
C PRO A 46 14.98 -9.68 -5.60
N ALA A 47 15.72 -10.29 -6.54
CA ALA A 47 16.65 -11.40 -6.27
C ALA A 47 18.06 -10.94 -5.84
N GLY A 48 18.24 -9.65 -5.54
CA GLY A 48 19.50 -9.09 -5.10
C GLY A 48 19.96 -9.69 -3.78
N LYS A 49 21.27 -9.90 -3.63
CA LYS A 49 21.85 -10.55 -2.45
C LYS A 49 23.17 -9.93 -2.03
N LEU A 50 23.50 -10.13 -0.75
CA LEU A 50 24.81 -9.84 -0.22
C LEU A 50 25.80 -10.93 -0.64
N SER A 51 26.77 -10.59 -1.48
CA SER A 51 27.77 -11.54 -2.01
C SER A 51 29.09 -11.53 -1.25
N TYR A 52 29.40 -10.43 -0.55
CA TYR A 52 30.61 -10.29 0.26
C TYR A 52 30.40 -9.23 1.33
N SER A 53 30.89 -9.49 2.54
CA SER A 53 30.86 -8.60 3.69
C SER A 53 32.09 -8.85 4.57
N LEU A 54 32.89 -7.82 4.81
CA LEU A 54 34.05 -7.86 5.71
C LEU A 54 34.06 -6.62 6.59
N ALA A 55 34.29 -6.80 7.89
CA ALA A 55 34.63 -5.74 8.82
C ALA A 55 36.00 -6.07 9.42
N ASP A 56 37.04 -5.42 8.93
CA ASP A 56 38.42 -5.55 9.38
C ASP A 56 38.69 -4.48 10.45
N VAL A 57 38.70 -4.89 11.72
CA VAL A 57 38.79 -3.99 12.88
C VAL A 57 40.20 -4.06 13.45
N ASP A 58 40.89 -2.92 13.43
CA ASP A 58 42.19 -2.72 14.05
C ASP A 58 42.00 -1.91 15.34
N ALA A 59 42.03 -2.63 16.47
CA ALA A 59 41.91 -2.04 17.80
C ALA A 59 43.12 -1.18 18.18
N ALA A 60 44.32 -1.49 17.68
CA ALA A 60 45.53 -0.74 18.02
C ALA A 60 45.53 0.66 17.38
N SER A 61 45.03 0.76 16.14
CA SER A 61 44.89 2.05 15.45
C SER A 61 43.52 2.71 15.61
N ASN A 62 42.60 2.10 16.37
CA ASN A 62 41.20 2.52 16.53
C ASN A 62 40.49 2.75 15.17
N ARG A 63 40.71 1.85 14.21
CA ARG A 63 40.16 1.95 12.85
C ARG A 63 39.42 0.68 12.46
N ALA A 64 38.37 0.84 11.68
CA ALA A 64 37.67 -0.25 11.03
C ALA A 64 37.62 -0.02 9.52
N ARG A 65 37.94 -1.05 8.72
CA ARG A 65 37.80 -1.06 7.27
C ARG A 65 36.65 -1.98 6.90
N LEU A 66 35.65 -1.41 6.25
CA LEU A 66 34.43 -2.12 5.90
C LEU A 66 34.39 -2.37 4.39
N GLY A 67 34.14 -3.61 4.01
CA GLY A 67 33.99 -4.04 2.62
C GLY A 67 32.64 -4.69 2.40
N LEU A 68 31.88 -4.20 1.41
CA LEU A 68 30.57 -4.73 1.05
C LEU A 68 30.45 -4.93 -0.46
N ARG A 69 29.92 -6.08 -0.89
CA ARG A 69 29.53 -6.29 -2.28
C ARG A 69 28.12 -6.85 -2.38
N LEU A 70 27.27 -6.06 -3.03
CA LEU A 70 25.92 -6.46 -3.40
C LEU A 70 25.92 -7.02 -4.82
N ALA A 71 25.34 -8.21 -5.01
CA ALA A 71 25.07 -8.79 -6.31
C ALA A 71 23.59 -8.53 -6.64
N SER A 72 23.32 -7.70 -7.65
CA SER A 72 21.95 -7.31 -8.01
C SER A 72 21.13 -8.44 -8.62
N GLY A 73 21.77 -9.36 -9.36
CA GLY A 73 21.02 -10.30 -10.20
C GLY A 73 20.38 -9.61 -11.41
N PRO A 74 19.42 -10.28 -12.08
CA PRO A 74 18.78 -9.77 -13.29
C PRO A 74 17.73 -8.69 -12.99
N LEU A 75 17.38 -7.91 -14.01
CA LEU A 75 16.28 -6.95 -13.95
C LEU A 75 14.94 -7.70 -14.01
N PHE A 76 14.06 -7.49 -13.03
CA PHE A 76 12.73 -8.09 -12.99
C PHE A 76 11.68 -7.20 -13.65
N ARG A 77 10.85 -7.80 -14.49
CA ARG A 77 9.64 -7.19 -15.07
C ARG A 77 8.41 -8.01 -14.71
N LEU A 78 7.32 -7.32 -14.38
CA LEU A 78 6.05 -7.92 -13.98
C LEU A 78 5.44 -8.68 -15.17
N GLY A 79 5.09 -9.94 -14.96
CA GLY A 79 4.36 -10.80 -15.88
C GLY A 79 2.86 -10.73 -15.68
N ALA A 80 2.14 -11.72 -16.20
CA ALA A 80 0.69 -11.84 -16.03
C ALA A 80 0.31 -12.00 -14.54
N MET A 81 -0.85 -11.45 -14.16
CA MET A 81 -1.39 -11.64 -12.82
C MET A 81 -2.08 -12.99 -12.70
N GLN A 82 -1.80 -13.69 -11.61
CA GLN A 82 -2.48 -14.91 -11.21
C GLN A 82 -3.32 -14.59 -9.98
N VAL A 83 -4.63 -14.49 -10.17
CA VAL A 83 -5.57 -14.05 -9.13
C VAL A 83 -6.22 -15.26 -8.47
N THR A 84 -6.23 -15.30 -7.15
CA THR A 84 -6.96 -16.31 -6.37
C THR A 84 -7.89 -15.63 -5.36
N GLY A 85 -9.05 -16.25 -5.09
CA GLY A 85 -10.03 -15.79 -4.10
C GLY A 85 -11.07 -14.77 -4.59
N ALA A 86 -11.07 -14.43 -5.89
CA ALA A 86 -12.13 -13.67 -6.54
C ALA A 86 -13.22 -14.64 -7.07
N ASN A 87 -14.41 -14.61 -6.47
CA ASN A 87 -15.54 -15.49 -6.76
C ASN A 87 -16.79 -14.71 -7.22
N ARG A 88 -17.13 -13.62 -6.54
CA ARG A 88 -18.29 -12.75 -6.83
C ARG A 88 -18.01 -11.78 -7.97
N TYR A 89 -16.76 -11.32 -8.08
CA TYR A 89 -16.34 -10.33 -9.07
C TYR A 89 -15.47 -10.96 -10.16
N ASP A 90 -15.49 -10.36 -11.35
CA ASP A 90 -14.62 -10.75 -12.46
C ASP A 90 -13.14 -10.61 -12.04
N PRO A 91 -12.29 -11.64 -12.24
CA PRO A 91 -10.85 -11.56 -11.99
C PRO A 91 -10.17 -10.33 -12.63
N LEU A 92 -10.67 -9.84 -13.77
CA LEU A 92 -10.16 -8.64 -14.44
C LEU A 92 -10.29 -7.38 -13.57
N LEU A 93 -11.24 -7.33 -12.63
CA LEU A 93 -11.37 -6.22 -11.70
C LEU A 93 -10.11 -6.05 -10.84
N VAL A 94 -9.48 -7.16 -10.43
CA VAL A 94 -8.23 -7.12 -9.65
C VAL A 94 -7.13 -6.45 -10.47
N SER A 95 -6.97 -6.83 -11.74
CA SER A 95 -5.97 -6.23 -12.62
C SER A 95 -6.22 -4.72 -12.86
N ARG A 96 -7.48 -4.32 -13.05
CA ARG A 96 -7.87 -2.90 -13.23
C ARG A 96 -7.59 -2.06 -11.98
N LEU A 97 -7.88 -2.58 -10.79
CA LEU A 97 -7.65 -1.88 -9.53
C LEU A 97 -6.17 -1.87 -9.11
N ALA A 98 -5.46 -2.96 -9.36
CA ALA A 98 -4.05 -3.10 -9.03
C ALA A 98 -3.18 -2.14 -9.84
N ARG A 99 -3.54 -1.80 -11.09
CA ARG A 99 -2.81 -0.90 -12.00
C ARG A 99 -1.30 -1.22 -12.08
N LEU A 100 -0.98 -2.51 -12.17
CA LEU A 100 0.36 -3.03 -12.37
C LEU A 100 0.42 -3.67 -13.77
N PRO A 101 0.72 -2.89 -14.83
CA PRO A 101 0.73 -3.42 -16.19
C PRO A 101 1.88 -4.43 -16.39
N VAL A 102 1.64 -5.42 -17.24
CA VAL A 102 2.63 -6.41 -17.67
C VAL A 102 3.80 -5.71 -18.38
N GLY A 103 5.02 -6.23 -18.18
CA GLY A 103 6.27 -5.71 -18.72
C GLY A 103 6.88 -4.55 -17.91
N ARG A 104 6.13 -4.00 -16.95
CA ARG A 104 6.62 -2.93 -16.05
C ARG A 104 7.77 -3.46 -15.19
N VAL A 105 8.78 -2.63 -14.98
CA VAL A 105 9.90 -2.95 -14.09
C VAL A 105 9.39 -3.06 -12.65
N TYR A 106 9.87 -4.06 -11.92
CA TYR A 106 9.53 -4.28 -10.52
C TYR A 106 9.88 -3.07 -9.65
N ASP A 107 8.92 -2.63 -8.84
CA ASP A 107 9.07 -1.63 -7.79
C ASP A 107 8.17 -2.01 -6.61
N GLN A 108 8.77 -2.25 -5.45
CA GLN A 108 8.07 -2.67 -4.23
C GLN A 108 7.07 -1.61 -3.76
N ASP A 109 7.36 -0.32 -3.95
CA ASP A 109 6.46 0.77 -3.55
C ASP A 109 5.18 0.72 -4.38
N GLU A 110 5.29 0.41 -5.68
CA GLU A 110 4.14 0.28 -6.58
C GLU A 110 3.32 -0.99 -6.27
N VAL A 111 3.98 -2.09 -5.90
CA VAL A 111 3.30 -3.31 -5.41
C VAL A 111 2.52 -3.02 -4.13
N GLN A 112 3.13 -2.33 -3.16
CA GLN A 112 2.46 -1.95 -1.92
C GLN A 112 1.27 -1.03 -2.18
N LYS A 113 1.42 -0.01 -3.04
CA LYS A 113 0.30 0.85 -3.46
C LYS A 113 -0.82 0.05 -4.14
N ALA A 114 -0.48 -0.95 -4.94
CA ALA A 114 -1.47 -1.83 -5.56
C ALA A 114 -2.26 -2.63 -4.52
N GLN A 115 -1.59 -3.19 -3.50
CA GLN A 115 -2.27 -3.85 -2.37
C GLN A 115 -3.21 -2.91 -1.64
N LEU A 116 -2.75 -1.69 -1.31
CA LEU A 116 -3.56 -0.68 -0.63
C LEU A 116 -4.76 -0.25 -1.47
N ARG A 117 -4.61 -0.10 -2.79
CA ARG A 117 -5.73 0.18 -3.70
C ARG A 117 -6.75 -0.95 -3.72
N LEU A 118 -6.31 -2.21 -3.75
CA LEU A 118 -7.21 -3.36 -3.74
C LEU A 118 -7.99 -3.44 -2.42
N ALA A 119 -7.31 -3.36 -1.28
CA ALA A 119 -7.95 -3.40 0.04
C ALA A 119 -8.83 -2.16 0.30
N GLY A 120 -8.41 -0.99 -0.16
CA GLY A 120 -9.15 0.28 -0.04
C GLY A 120 -10.28 0.45 -1.05
N SER A 121 -10.39 -0.44 -2.05
CA SER A 121 -11.43 -0.35 -3.08
C SER A 121 -12.84 -0.60 -2.55
N GLY A 122 -12.94 -1.28 -1.41
CA GLY A 122 -14.19 -1.74 -0.81
C GLY A 122 -14.71 -3.07 -1.37
N TYR A 123 -14.23 -3.54 -2.53
CA TYR A 123 -14.63 -4.84 -3.10
C TYR A 123 -13.93 -6.02 -2.42
N TYR A 124 -12.73 -5.79 -1.89
CA TYR A 124 -11.92 -6.77 -1.19
C TYR A 124 -11.66 -6.30 0.24
N ASP A 125 -11.83 -7.18 1.23
CA ASP A 125 -11.47 -6.88 2.62
C ASP A 125 -9.95 -7.01 2.86
N SER A 126 -9.26 -7.83 2.06
CA SER A 126 -7.80 -7.93 2.08
C SER A 126 -7.25 -8.33 0.71
N ALA A 127 -6.01 -7.93 0.43
CA ALA A 127 -5.29 -8.27 -0.78
C ALA A 127 -3.79 -8.41 -0.49
N PHE A 128 -3.20 -9.51 -0.94
CA PHE A 128 -1.78 -9.79 -0.85
C PHE A 128 -1.22 -10.01 -2.26
N ILE A 129 -0.16 -9.28 -2.59
CA ILE A 129 0.54 -9.41 -3.86
C ILE A 129 1.94 -9.94 -3.56
N PHE A 130 2.28 -11.05 -4.19
CA PHE A 130 3.57 -11.70 -4.05
C PHE A 130 4.21 -11.90 -5.42
N ILE A 131 5.53 -11.77 -5.46
CA ILE A 131 6.36 -11.96 -6.65
C ILE A 131 7.50 -12.87 -6.21
N ASP A 132 7.63 -14.01 -6.89
CA ASP A 132 8.67 -14.99 -6.59
C ASP A 132 10.00 -14.59 -7.25
N PRO A 133 11.05 -14.25 -6.48
CA PRO A 133 12.36 -13.89 -7.03
C PRO A 133 13.10 -15.07 -7.68
N ALA A 134 12.60 -16.31 -7.56
CA ALA A 134 13.11 -17.48 -8.27
C ALA A 134 12.48 -17.68 -9.67
N GLY A 135 11.44 -16.91 -10.01
CA GLY A 135 10.76 -16.98 -11.30
C GLY A 135 11.55 -16.35 -12.45
N ASP A 136 10.98 -16.40 -13.66
CA ASP A 136 11.55 -15.76 -14.85
C ASP A 136 11.60 -14.22 -14.67
N ALA A 137 12.81 -13.67 -14.60
CA ALA A 137 13.02 -12.24 -14.43
C ALA A 137 12.45 -11.40 -15.59
N ALA A 138 12.35 -11.95 -16.81
CA ALA A 138 11.83 -11.22 -17.97
C ALA A 138 10.32 -10.97 -17.88
N ALA A 139 9.57 -11.83 -17.18
CA ALA A 139 8.12 -11.76 -17.04
C ALA A 139 7.64 -12.51 -15.78
N VAL A 140 8.02 -12.04 -14.59
CA VAL A 140 7.73 -12.75 -13.34
C VAL A 140 6.22 -12.74 -13.04
N PRO A 141 5.54 -13.88 -12.87
CA PRO A 141 4.13 -13.89 -12.53
C PRO A 141 3.83 -13.12 -11.25
N VAL A 142 2.79 -12.29 -11.29
CA VAL A 142 2.33 -11.52 -10.12
C VAL A 142 1.22 -12.31 -9.45
N GLN A 143 1.51 -12.95 -8.32
CA GLN A 143 0.54 -13.72 -7.57
C GLN A 143 -0.29 -12.77 -6.71
N VAL A 144 -1.62 -12.80 -6.87
CA VAL A 144 -2.52 -11.91 -6.17
C VAL A 144 -3.58 -12.75 -5.44
N ASN A 145 -3.50 -12.76 -4.12
CA ASN A 145 -4.46 -13.44 -3.27
C ASN A 145 -5.39 -12.39 -2.66
N VAL A 146 -6.68 -12.43 -3.02
CA VAL A 146 -7.68 -11.50 -2.51
C VAL A 146 -8.71 -12.22 -1.66
N ARG A 147 -9.25 -11.51 -0.68
CA ARG A 147 -10.46 -11.92 0.04
C ARG A 147 -11.55 -10.91 -0.24
N GLU A 148 -12.62 -11.34 -0.89
CA GLU A 148 -13.77 -10.49 -1.17
C GLU A 148 -14.40 -9.96 0.11
N ALA A 149 -14.85 -8.71 0.06
CA ALA A 149 -15.61 -8.14 1.15
C ALA A 149 -16.96 -8.87 1.29
N PRO A 150 -17.47 -9.05 2.51
CA PRO A 150 -18.77 -9.68 2.73
C PRO A 150 -19.86 -8.93 1.98
N LEU A 151 -20.91 -9.64 1.55
CA LEU A 151 -21.99 -9.02 0.77
C LEU A 151 -22.66 -7.88 1.55
N HIS A 152 -22.84 -8.09 2.84
CA HIS A 152 -23.36 -7.12 3.80
C HIS A 152 -22.31 -6.84 4.85
N LYS A 153 -22.11 -5.57 5.19
CA LYS A 153 -21.17 -5.14 6.23
C LYS A 153 -21.81 -4.04 7.04
N VAL A 154 -21.74 -4.16 8.36
CA VAL A 154 -22.17 -3.12 9.30
C VAL A 154 -20.93 -2.59 10.01
N VAL A 155 -20.77 -1.28 10.01
CA VAL A 155 -19.69 -0.59 10.75
C VAL A 155 -20.35 0.30 11.79
N LEU A 156 -19.99 0.05 13.06
CA LEU A 156 -20.40 0.89 14.18
C LEU A 156 -19.21 1.76 14.57
N GLY A 157 -19.46 3.07 14.73
CA GLY A 157 -18.43 4.02 15.13
C GLY A 157 -18.90 4.85 16.32
N VAL A 158 -18.02 5.04 17.29
CA VAL A 158 -18.22 5.96 18.41
C VAL A 158 -17.03 6.91 18.48
N GLY A 159 -17.26 8.16 18.86
CA GLY A 159 -16.22 9.17 18.97
C GLY A 159 -16.59 10.27 19.96
N LEU A 160 -15.58 11.02 20.40
CA LEU A 160 -15.73 12.17 21.27
C LEU A 160 -14.86 13.29 20.73
N SER A 161 -15.40 14.50 20.64
CA SER A 161 -14.65 15.69 20.22
C SER A 161 -14.89 16.84 21.20
N THR A 162 -13.91 17.72 21.35
CA THR A 162 -14.01 18.91 22.23
C THR A 162 -15.15 19.83 21.78
N ASP A 163 -15.33 20.00 20.47
CA ASP A 163 -16.26 21.00 19.92
C ASP A 163 -17.69 20.48 19.70
N ALA A 164 -17.85 19.21 19.30
CA ALA A 164 -19.16 18.62 18.98
C ALA A 164 -19.64 17.59 20.01
N GLY A 165 -18.80 17.23 20.98
CA GLY A 165 -19.12 16.25 22.01
C GLY A 165 -19.16 14.81 21.47
N PRO A 166 -19.97 13.93 22.09
CA PRO A 166 -20.10 12.54 21.69
C PRO A 166 -20.73 12.39 20.30
N ARG A 167 -20.26 11.40 19.55
CA ARG A 167 -20.78 11.01 18.24
C ARG A 167 -20.93 9.49 18.19
N ALA A 168 -22.03 9.04 17.59
CA ALA A 168 -22.24 7.66 17.19
C ALA A 168 -22.55 7.60 15.69
N SER A 169 -22.18 6.49 15.05
CA SER A 169 -22.50 6.26 13.65
C SER A 169 -22.75 4.78 13.38
N VAL A 170 -23.66 4.53 12.44
CA VAL A 170 -23.97 3.21 11.90
C VAL A 170 -23.86 3.32 10.39
N GLU A 171 -23.04 2.46 9.79
CA GLU A 171 -22.88 2.37 8.35
C GLU A 171 -23.25 0.96 7.89
N TYR A 172 -24.25 0.87 7.01
CA TYR A 172 -24.68 -0.36 6.37
C TYR A 172 -24.25 -0.37 4.90
N ILE A 173 -23.42 -1.35 4.55
CA ILE A 173 -22.84 -1.51 3.23
C ILE A 173 -23.44 -2.76 2.58
N HIS A 174 -23.98 -2.60 1.37
CA HIS A 174 -24.41 -3.69 0.50
C HIS A 174 -23.54 -3.71 -0.76
N ASN A 175 -22.65 -4.69 -0.87
CA ASN A 175 -21.55 -4.68 -1.86
C ASN A 175 -21.94 -5.01 -3.30
N ARG A 176 -23.12 -5.60 -3.51
CA ARG A 176 -23.66 -5.90 -4.84
C ARG A 176 -25.18 -5.93 -4.80
N LEU A 177 -25.83 -4.80 -5.03
CA LEU A 177 -27.30 -4.72 -5.08
C LEU A 177 -27.86 -5.71 -6.12
N PRO A 178 -28.96 -6.41 -5.81
CA PRO A 178 -29.65 -7.28 -6.77
C PRO A 178 -30.04 -6.51 -8.04
N GLY A 179 -29.87 -7.13 -9.21
CA GLY A 179 -30.22 -6.55 -10.52
C GLY A 179 -29.27 -5.45 -11.03
N LEU A 180 -28.80 -4.55 -10.16
CA LEU A 180 -27.94 -3.41 -10.52
C LEU A 180 -26.44 -3.74 -10.46
N GLY A 181 -26.03 -4.60 -9.52
CA GLY A 181 -24.61 -4.91 -9.29
C GLY A 181 -23.79 -3.79 -8.63
N TRP A 182 -24.43 -2.67 -8.29
CA TRP A 182 -23.79 -1.52 -7.65
C TRP A 182 -23.57 -1.75 -6.16
N ARG A 183 -22.62 -1.02 -5.59
CA ARG A 183 -22.42 -0.95 -4.14
C ARG A 183 -23.30 0.16 -3.56
N ALA A 184 -23.99 -0.14 -2.46
CA ALA A 184 -24.71 0.85 -1.67
C ALA A 184 -24.06 1.02 -0.29
N VAL A 185 -23.89 2.26 0.15
CA VAL A 185 -23.41 2.63 1.49
C VAL A 185 -24.42 3.58 2.10
N ASN A 186 -25.07 3.15 3.19
CA ASN A 186 -26.03 3.95 3.94
C ASN A 186 -25.44 4.26 5.30
N LYS A 187 -25.37 5.53 5.68
CA LYS A 187 -24.76 5.97 6.93
C LYS A 187 -25.71 6.86 7.70
N LEU A 188 -25.93 6.49 8.96
CA LEU A 188 -26.57 7.33 9.98
C LEU A 188 -25.49 7.84 10.91
N GLN A 189 -25.42 9.15 11.10
CA GLN A 189 -24.53 9.81 12.04
C GLN A 189 -25.35 10.61 13.04
N LEU A 190 -25.12 10.34 14.32
CA LEU A 190 -25.76 11.00 15.44
C LEU A 190 -24.69 11.76 16.22
N ASP A 191 -24.78 13.08 16.22
CA ASP A 191 -24.02 13.96 17.10
C ASP A 191 -24.87 15.20 17.45
N ARG A 192 -24.37 16.03 18.36
CA ARG A 192 -25.17 17.14 18.91
C ARG A 192 -25.39 18.27 17.91
N LYS A 193 -24.44 18.54 17.02
CA LYS A 193 -24.43 19.76 16.19
C LYS A 193 -24.95 19.53 14.77
N ALA A 194 -24.68 18.36 14.20
CA ALA A 194 -24.98 18.07 12.80
C ALA A 194 -25.32 16.58 12.59
N PRO A 195 -26.42 16.06 13.19
CA PRO A 195 -26.92 14.74 12.84
C PRO A 195 -27.25 14.66 11.35
N ALA A 196 -26.92 13.53 10.74
CA ALA A 196 -27.05 13.36 9.30
C ALA A 196 -27.34 11.92 8.87
N VAL A 197 -28.01 11.79 7.74
CA VAL A 197 -28.20 10.54 7.00
C VAL A 197 -27.61 10.73 5.61
N SER A 198 -26.84 9.75 5.15
CA SER A 198 -26.31 9.75 3.78
C SER A 198 -26.46 8.39 3.12
N THR A 199 -26.70 8.41 1.81
CA THR A 199 -26.69 7.24 0.93
C THR A 199 -25.72 7.50 -0.21
N GLU A 200 -24.90 6.51 -0.54
CA GLU A 200 -24.03 6.52 -1.71
C GLU A 200 -24.24 5.23 -2.50
N LEU A 201 -24.45 5.36 -3.80
CA LEU A 201 -24.57 4.28 -4.76
C LEU A 201 -23.43 4.40 -5.76
N THR A 202 -22.63 3.34 -5.91
CA THR A 202 -21.43 3.38 -6.75
C THR A 202 -21.34 2.14 -7.61
N ALA A 203 -21.24 2.34 -8.93
CA ALA A 203 -21.05 1.29 -9.91
C ALA A 203 -19.65 0.67 -9.83
N MET A 204 -19.49 -0.53 -10.39
CA MET A 204 -18.16 -1.10 -10.61
C MET A 204 -17.40 -0.28 -11.66
N PRO A 205 -16.07 -0.08 -11.49
CA PRO A 205 -15.28 0.65 -12.47
C PRO A 205 -15.17 -0.12 -13.79
N GLY A 206 -15.30 0.63 -14.89
CA GLY A 206 -15.07 0.16 -16.25
C GLY A 206 -13.59 -0.09 -16.56
N GLU A 207 -13.27 -0.41 -17.81
CA GLU A 207 -11.90 -0.68 -18.28
C GLU A 207 -10.98 0.54 -18.23
N ASP A 208 -11.54 1.71 -18.48
CA ASP A 208 -10.90 3.02 -18.36
C ASP A 208 -10.72 3.47 -16.89
N GLY A 209 -11.26 2.70 -15.94
CA GLY A 209 -11.29 3.02 -14.52
C GLY A 209 -12.35 4.06 -14.14
N TRP A 210 -13.19 4.50 -15.09
CA TRP A 210 -14.34 5.35 -14.80
C TRP A 210 -15.42 4.58 -14.06
N ARG A 211 -16.14 5.23 -13.15
CA ARG A 211 -17.29 4.64 -12.47
C ARG A 211 -18.40 5.67 -12.29
N TRP A 212 -19.63 5.23 -12.48
CA TRP A 212 -20.82 6.00 -12.16
C TRP A 212 -21.13 5.92 -10.67
N GLY A 213 -21.71 6.99 -10.13
CA GLY A 213 -22.22 6.98 -8.77
C GLY A 213 -23.20 8.11 -8.53
N GLY A 214 -23.95 7.99 -7.44
CA GLY A 214 -24.88 9.00 -6.96
C GLY A 214 -24.89 9.00 -5.43
N ALA A 215 -24.92 10.19 -4.84
CA ALA A 215 -24.95 10.35 -3.40
C ALA A 215 -26.04 11.34 -2.98
N GLY A 216 -26.66 11.08 -1.83
CA GLY A 216 -27.62 11.97 -1.19
C GLY A 216 -27.29 12.11 0.28
N ARG A 217 -27.40 13.32 0.83
CA ARG A 217 -27.16 13.61 2.24
C ARG A 217 -28.21 14.57 2.76
N LEU A 218 -28.80 14.24 3.90
CA LEU A 218 -29.69 15.09 4.67
C LEU A 218 -29.04 15.33 6.03
N GLU A 219 -28.87 16.60 6.40
CA GLU A 219 -28.31 16.99 7.68
C GLU A 219 -29.11 18.13 8.31
N ARG A 220 -29.15 18.17 9.63
CA ARG A 220 -29.72 19.27 10.40
C ARG A 220 -28.59 19.93 11.18
N VAL A 221 -28.27 21.17 10.84
CA VAL A 221 -27.23 21.94 11.53
C VAL A 221 -27.87 22.79 12.61
N ASP A 222 -27.32 22.74 13.82
CA ASP A 222 -27.70 23.58 14.95
C ASP A 222 -26.52 24.50 15.30
N ASP A 223 -26.47 25.65 14.64
CA ASP A 223 -25.52 26.72 14.91
C ASP A 223 -26.05 27.54 16.10
N GLY A 224 -25.53 27.25 17.29
CA GLY A 224 -26.06 27.79 18.55
C GLY A 224 -26.25 29.31 18.62
N PHE A 225 -26.96 29.76 19.65
CA PHE A 225 -27.33 31.16 19.86
C PHE A 225 -26.12 32.07 20.17
N LEU A 226 -25.96 33.17 19.41
CA LEU A 226 -25.02 34.26 19.73
C LEU A 226 -25.64 35.18 20.80
N GLY A 227 -25.26 34.98 22.06
CA GLY A 227 -25.63 35.88 23.16
C GLY A 227 -24.41 36.63 23.70
N THR A 228 -24.24 37.90 23.31
CA THR A 228 -23.32 38.83 24.00
C THR A 228 -23.99 39.36 25.26
N ARG A 229 -23.44 39.06 26.44
CA ARG A 229 -23.79 39.79 27.68
C ARG A 229 -23.01 41.10 27.70
N GLY A 230 -23.74 42.22 27.68
CA GLY A 230 -23.25 43.53 28.10
C GLY A 230 -23.45 43.75 29.59
#